data_AF-A0A2W6SK59-F1
#
_entry.id   AF-A0A2W6SK59-F1
#
_cell.length_a   1.000
_cell.length_b   1.000
_cell.length_c   1.000
_cell.angle_alpha   90.00
_cell.angle_beta   90.00
_cell.angle_gamma   90.00
#
_symmetry.space_group_name_H-M   'P 1'
#
loop_
_entity.id
_entity.type
_entity.pdbx_description
1 polymer ?
#
loop_
_entity_poly.entity_id
_entity_poly.type
_entity_poly.pdbx_seq_one_letter_code
_entity_poly.pdbx_strand_id
1 'polypeptide(L)' 'MAIPDAFRRNFSTLLRAAESGDLALVECTDVQTGEPRYVICAVGREDGDYVITPFGHLHDGNPFEAYRPPESSLH' A
#
# COMPACT_ATOMS: atom_id res chain seq x y z
N MET A 1 -7.65 -19.26 0.25
CA MET A 1 -7.17 -18.87 -1.09
C MET A 1 -5.78 -18.28 -0.97
N ALA A 2 -4.89 -18.52 -1.93
CA ALA A 2 -3.55 -17.95 -1.92
C ALA A 2 -3.57 -16.49 -2.42
N ILE A 3 -2.79 -15.62 -1.78
CA ILE A 3 -2.58 -14.23 -2.24
C ILE A 3 -1.92 -14.27 -3.63
N PRO A 4 -2.44 -13.53 -4.63
CA PRO A 4 -1.84 -13.50 -5.97
C PRO A 4 -0.39 -12.98 -5.98
N ASP A 5 0.43 -13.50 -6.89
CA ASP A 5 1.87 -13.20 -6.93
C ASP A 5 2.19 -11.71 -7.12
N ALA A 6 1.35 -10.98 -7.84
CA ALA A 6 1.51 -9.54 -8.01
C ALA A 6 1.47 -8.80 -6.66
N PHE A 7 0.52 -9.17 -5.78
CA PHE A 7 0.44 -8.58 -4.44
C PHE A 7 1.62 -8.97 -3.56
N ARG A 8 2.11 -10.21 -3.69
CA ARG A 8 3.32 -10.65 -2.98
C ARG A 8 4.55 -9.85 -3.39
N ARG A 9 4.75 -9.65 -4.70
CA ARG A 9 5.86 -8.82 -5.23
C ARG A 9 5.76 -7.38 -4.75
N ASN A 10 4.58 -6.77 -4.83
CA ASN A 10 4.36 -5.41 -4.34
C ASN A 10 4.66 -5.30 -2.84
N PHE A 11 4.22 -6.28 -2.05
CA PHE A 11 4.53 -6.33 -0.62
C PHE A 11 6.03 -6.45 -0.36
N SER A 12 6.76 -7.29 -1.12
CA SER A 12 8.22 -7.36 -1.02
C SER A 12 8.90 -6.03 -1.39
N THR A 13 8.42 -5.31 -2.39
CA THR A 13 8.93 -3.97 -2.73
C THR A 13 8.68 -2.98 -1.59
N LEU A 14 7.49 -3.01 -1.00
CA LEU A 14 7.13 -2.15 0.13
C LEU A 14 8.05 -2.41 1.35
N LEU A 15 8.35 -3.67 1.66
CA LEU A 15 9.29 -4.02 2.74
C LEU A 15 10.69 -3.45 2.49
N ARG A 16 11.21 -3.60 1.26
CA ARG A 16 12.52 -3.04 0.89
C ARG A 16 12.57 -1.53 0.98
N ALA A 17 11.50 -0.86 0.55
CA ALA A 17 11.40 0.60 0.67
C ALA A 17 11.36 1.03 2.14
N ALA A 18 10.61 0.32 2.99
CA ALA A 18 10.58 0.59 4.42
C ALA A 18 11.96 0.40 5.09
N GLU A 19 12.66 -0.70 4.77
CA GLU A 19 14.03 -0.96 5.25
C GLU A 19 15.02 0.12 4.82
N SER A 20 14.84 0.66 3.61
CA SER A 20 15.72 1.69 3.04
C SER A 20 15.38 3.11 3.48
N GLY A 21 14.25 3.32 4.18
CA GLY A 21 13.75 4.65 4.54
C GLY A 21 13.05 5.40 3.39
N ASP A 22 12.74 4.68 2.31
CA ASP A 22 12.17 5.21 1.06
C ASP A 22 10.64 5.10 1.02
N LEU A 23 10.00 4.87 2.16
CA LEU A 23 8.54 4.81 2.27
C LEU A 23 7.97 6.22 2.48
N ALA A 24 6.98 6.59 1.68
CA ALA A 24 6.28 7.86 1.80
C ALA A 24 4.77 7.65 1.94
N LEU A 25 4.12 8.57 2.66
CA LEU A 25 2.67 8.73 2.65
C LEU A 25 2.34 9.97 1.83
N VAL A 26 1.51 9.82 0.81
CA VAL A 26 1.17 10.88 -0.14
C VAL A 26 -0.34 11.09 -0.12
N GLU A 27 -0.78 12.33 0.08
CA GLU A 27 -2.19 12.68 -0.12
C GLU A 27 -2.49 12.70 -1.62
N CYS A 28 -3.43 11.87 -2.05
CA CYS A 28 -3.89 11.77 -3.43
C CYS A 28 -5.39 12.00 -3.50
N THR A 29 -5.87 12.58 -4.59
CA THR A 29 -7.30 12.69 -4.85
C THR A 29 -7.80 11.42 -5.53
N ASP A 30 -8.81 10.77 -4.95
CA ASP A 30 -9.51 9.66 -5.58
C ASP A 30 -10.14 10.15 -6.89
N VAL A 31 -9.78 9.53 -8.02
CA VAL A 31 -10.21 9.98 -9.36
C VAL A 31 -11.72 9.81 -9.56
N GLN A 32 -12.36 8.88 -8.85
CA GLN A 32 -13.79 8.62 -8.97
C GLN A 32 -14.62 9.51 -8.05
N THR A 33 -14.19 9.68 -6.79
CA THR A 33 -14.98 10.40 -5.78
C THR A 33 -14.54 11.85 -5.55
N GLY A 34 -13.31 12.21 -5.90
CA GLY A 34 -12.71 13.51 -5.60
C GLY A 34 -12.26 13.68 -4.15
N GLU A 35 -12.36 12.65 -3.32
CA GLU A 35 -11.97 12.70 -1.91
C GLU A 35 -10.45 12.51 -1.73
N PRO A 36 -9.83 13.13 -0.71
CA PRO A 36 -8.44 12.87 -0.38
C PRO A 36 -8.28 11.45 0.20
N ARG A 37 -7.23 10.75 -0.25
CA ARG A 37 -6.79 9.43 0.21
C ARG A 37 -5.31 9.49 0.54
N TYR A 38 -4.89 8.85 1.63
CA TYR A 38 -3.49 8.80 2.02
C TYR A 38 -2.83 7.53 1.50
N VAL A 39 -2.08 7.64 0.42
CA VAL A 39 -1.50 6.52 -0.34
C VAL A 39 -0.09 6.20 0.16
N ILE A 40 0.14 4.93 0.48
CA ILE A 40 1.45 4.37 0.80
C ILE A 40 2.21 4.16 -0.51
N CYS A 41 3.38 4.78 -0.60
CA CYS A 41 4.23 4.76 -1.78
C CYS A 41 5.66 4.34 -1.44
N ALA A 42 6.32 3.63 -2.36
CA ALA A 42 7.79 3.59 -2.40
C ALA A 42 8.30 4.76 -3.24
N VAL A 43 9.36 5.41 -2.77
CA VAL A 43 10.08 6.46 -3.47
C VAL A 43 11.37 5.87 -4.02
N GLY A 44 11.46 5.74 -5.33
CA GLY A 44 12.68 5.31 -6.02
C GLY A 44 13.33 6.46 -6.77
N ARG A 45 14.43 6.12 -7.46
CA ARG A 45 15.01 6.97 -8.50
C ARG A 45 15.12 6.19 -9.80
N GLU A 46 14.72 6.79 -10.89
CA GLU A 46 14.88 6.27 -12.26
C GLU A 46 15.42 7.42 -13.12
N ASP A 47 16.53 7.19 -13.82
CA ASP A 47 17.22 8.20 -14.65
C ASP A 47 17.51 9.55 -13.95
N GLY A 48 17.62 9.53 -12.62
CA GLY A 48 17.87 10.72 -11.80
C GLY A 48 16.60 11.41 -11.27
N ASP A 49 15.43 11.03 -11.76
CA ASP A 49 14.13 11.53 -11.31
C ASP A 49 13.56 10.67 -10.19
N TYR A 50 12.80 11.30 -9.29
CA TYR A 50 12.05 10.58 -8.26
C TYR A 50 10.84 9.87 -8.88
N VAL A 51 10.72 8.58 -8.60
CA VAL A 51 9.56 7.78 -9.01
C VAL A 51 8.78 7.39 -7.78
N ILE A 52 7.49 7.72 -7.76
CA ILE A 52 6.56 7.37 -6.69
C ILE A 52 5.73 6.18 -7.16
N THR A 53 5.91 5.04 -6.52
CA THR A 53 5.14 3.82 -6.81
C THR A 53 4.07 3.61 -5.74
N PRO A 54 2.77 3.79 -6.05
CA PRO A 54 1.68 3.60 -5.09
C PRO A 54 1.35 2.11 -4.89
N PHE A 55 1.12 1.70 -3.65
CA PHE A 55 0.72 0.32 -3.32
C PHE A 55 -0.71 0.18 -2.82
N GLY A 56 -1.23 1.21 -2.16
CA GLY A 56 -2.57 1.24 -1.57
C GLY A 56 -2.76 2.45 -0.68
N HIS A 57 -3.98 2.72 -0.25
CA HIS A 57 -4.27 3.80 0.71
C HIS A 57 -4.50 3.26 2.11
N LEU A 58 -4.27 4.11 3.11
CA LEU A 58 -4.74 3.87 4.46
C LEU A 58 -6.26 3.86 4.45
N HIS A 59 -6.84 2.90 5.17
CA HIS A 59 -8.28 2.79 5.29
C HIS A 59 -8.86 4.07 5.92
N ASP A 60 -9.90 4.64 5.31
CA ASP A 60 -10.45 5.95 5.69
C ASP A 60 -11.24 5.92 7.01
N GLY A 61 -11.71 4.73 7.42
CA GLY A 61 -12.45 4.50 8.66
C GLY A 61 -11.81 3.44 9.54
N ASN A 62 -12.61 2.78 10.37
CA ASN A 62 -12.14 1.71 11.25
C ASN A 62 -11.92 0.40 10.46
N PRO A 63 -10.68 -0.09 10.26
CA PRO A 63 -10.43 -1.33 9.51
C PRO A 63 -11.01 -2.58 10.20
N PHE A 64 -11.23 -2.55 11.53
CA PHE A 64 -11.83 -3.67 12.27
C PHE A 64 -13.33 -3.82 12.02
N GLU A 65 -13.98 -2.75 11.55
CA GLU A 65 -15.38 -2.79 11.10
C GLU A 65 -15.48 -3.23 9.64
N ALA A 66 -14.49 -2.86 8.81
CA ALA A 66 -14.47 -3.16 7.39
C ALA A 66 -14.02 -4.58 7.05
N TYR A 67 -13.10 -5.15 7.84
CA TYR A 67 -12.49 -6.45 7.52
C TYR A 67 -12.70 -7.46 8.65
N ARG A 68 -12.97 -8.71 8.25
CA ARG A 68 -12.80 -9.88 9.11
C ARG A 68 -11.52 -10.58 8.67
N PRO A 69 -10.62 -10.96 9.60
CA PRO A 69 -9.49 -11.78 9.24
C PRO A 69 -10.01 -13.09 8.63
N PRO A 70 -9.23 -13.75 7.74
CA PRO A 70 -9.56 -15.10 7.36
C PRO A 70 -9.74 -15.92 8.64
N GLU A 71 -10.79 -16.73 8.72
CA GLU A 71 -11.00 -17.67 9.82
C GLU A 71 -9.76 -18.56 9.89
N SER A 72 -8.81 -18.22 10.75
CA SER A 72 -7.79 -19.15 11.14
C SER A 72 -8.53 -20.27 11.83
N SER A 73 -8.44 -21.47 11.25
CA SER A 73 -8.63 -22.73 11.93
C SER A 73 -8.02 -22.61 13.32
N LEU A 74 -8.86 -22.38 14.33
CA LEU A 74 -8.49 -22.43 15.73
C LEU A 74 -8.10 -23.88 16.00
N HIS A 75 -6.83 -24.19 15.79
CA HIS A 75 -6.17 -25.42 16.23
C HIS A 75 -4.88 -25.03 16.94
#